data_AF-G5E0G7-F1
#
_entry.id   AF-G5E0G7-F1
#
_cell.length_a   1.000
_cell.length_b   1.000
_cell.length_c   1.000
_cell.angle_alpha   90.00
_cell.angle_beta   90.00
_cell.angle_gamma   90.00
#
_symmetry.space_group_name_H-M   'P 1'
#
loop_
_entity.id
_entity.type
_entity.pdbx_description
1 polymer ?
#
loop_
_entity_poly.entity_id
_entity_poly.type
_entity_poly.pdbx_seq_one_letter_code
_entity_poly.pdbx_strand_id
1 'polypeptide(L)'
;MVLLESEQFLTELTRLFQKCRTTGSVYILKKYDGRTKPVPRRGHPETFEPADNKCLLRATDGKEKISTVVSSKEVNKFQMAYSNLLRANMDGLKKKDKKSK
;
A
#
# COMPACT_ATOMS: atom_id res chain seq x y z
N MET A 1 7.79 -4.78 10.47
CA MET A 1 7.00 -3.97 9.51
C MET A 1 7.40 -2.53 9.75
N VAL A 2 7.84 -1.83 8.72
CA VAL A 2 8.37 -0.46 8.85
C VAL A 2 7.31 0.53 8.36
N LEU A 3 7.04 1.58 9.14
CA LEU A 3 6.18 2.68 8.73
C LEU A 3 7.07 3.75 8.08
N LEU A 4 6.82 4.05 6.83
CA LEU A 4 7.60 4.96 5.99
C LEU A 4 6.74 6.16 5.56
N GLU A 5 7.43 7.25 5.25
CA GLU A 5 6.84 8.38 4.54
C GLU A 5 6.44 7.99 3.11
N SER A 6 5.47 8.71 2.54
CA SER A 6 4.87 8.46 1.23
C SER A 6 5.92 8.27 0.11
N GLU A 7 6.94 9.13 0.03
CA GLU A 7 7.96 9.07 -1.03
C GLU A 7 8.94 7.91 -0.85
N GLN A 8 9.35 7.64 0.39
CA GLN A 8 10.18 6.49 0.72
C GLN A 8 9.45 5.18 0.45
N PHE A 9 8.16 5.09 0.78
CA PHE A 9 7.34 3.92 0.50
C PHE A 9 7.30 3.59 -1.00
N LEU A 10 7.14 4.58 -1.87
CA LEU A 10 7.14 4.37 -3.33
C LEU A 10 8.50 3.87 -3.84
N THR A 11 9.59 4.35 -3.23
CA THR A 11 10.95 3.91 -3.57
C THR A 11 11.16 2.45 -3.17
N GLU A 12 10.83 2.09 -1.93
CA GLU A 12 10.96 0.70 -1.45
C GLU A 12 9.98 -0.25 -2.15
N LEU A 13 8.79 0.22 -2.52
CA LEU A 13 7.85 -0.57 -3.32
C LEU A 13 8.41 -0.90 -4.70
N THR A 14 9.09 0.06 -5.34
CA THR A 14 9.78 -0.17 -6.62
C THR A 14 10.86 -1.23 -6.47
N ARG A 15 11.66 -1.18 -5.38
CA ARG A 15 12.67 -2.19 -5.08
C ARG A 15 12.05 -3.58 -4.88
N LEU A 16 10.91 -3.68 -4.19
CA LEU A 16 10.19 -4.95 -4.04
C LEU A 16 9.77 -5.54 -5.39
N PHE A 17 9.23 -4.72 -6.30
CA PHE A 17 8.88 -5.19 -7.65
C PHE A 17 10.09 -5.68 -8.44
N GLN A 18 11.20 -4.94 -8.38
CA GLN A 18 12.45 -5.33 -9.06
C GLN A 18 13.03 -6.63 -8.50
N LYS A 19 13.01 -6.79 -7.17
CA LYS A 19 13.47 -7.99 -6.47
C LYS A 19 12.64 -9.23 -6.81
N CYS A 20 11.31 -9.08 -6.91
CA CYS A 20 10.39 -10.18 -7.23
C CYS A 20 10.12 -10.36 -8.72
N ARG A 21 10.95 -9.77 -9.60
CA ARG A 21 10.75 -9.76 -11.05
C ARG A 21 10.82 -11.15 -11.67
N THR A 22 11.80 -11.95 -11.26
CA THR A 22 12.04 -13.30 -11.81
C THR A 22 11.27 -14.38 -11.03
N THR A 23 11.19 -14.23 -9.71
CA THR A 23 10.54 -15.18 -8.82
C THR A 23 9.91 -14.44 -7.63
N GLY A 24 8.81 -14.98 -7.11
CA GLY A 24 8.12 -14.43 -5.94
C GLY A 24 6.85 -13.67 -6.29
N SER A 25 6.25 -13.05 -5.28
CA SER A 25 4.99 -12.32 -5.42
C SER A 25 5.01 -11.13 -4.49
N VAL A 26 4.53 -9.98 -4.98
CA VAL A 26 4.37 -8.76 -4.18
C VAL A 26 2.90 -8.65 -3.78
N TYR A 27 2.63 -8.58 -2.47
CA TYR A 27 1.30 -8.39 -1.92
C TYR A 27 1.13 -6.94 -1.50
N ILE A 28 0.01 -6.32 -1.88
CA ILE A 28 -0.34 -4.95 -1.48
C ILE A 28 -1.73 -4.95 -0.82
N LEU A 29 -1.85 -4.38 0.38
CA LEU A 29 -3.09 -4.35 1.17
C LEU A 29 -3.44 -2.91 1.60
N LYS A 30 -4.74 -2.56 1.54
CA LYS A 30 -5.27 -1.27 1.98
C LYS A 30 -6.41 -1.47 3.00
N LYS A 31 -6.15 -1.21 4.29
CA LYS A 31 -7.18 -1.03 5.33
C LYS A 31 -6.59 -0.27 6.51
N TYR A 32 -7.20 0.86 6.88
CA TYR A 32 -6.84 1.61 8.08
C TYR A 32 -8.09 2.11 8.75
N ASP A 33 -8.17 1.85 10.05
CA ASP A 33 -9.21 2.33 10.94
C ASP A 33 -8.68 3.41 11.88
N GLY A 34 -7.46 3.93 11.65
CA GLY A 34 -6.86 4.98 12.47
C GLY A 34 -6.24 4.50 13.78
N ARG A 35 -6.40 3.21 14.14
CA ARG A 35 -6.07 2.70 15.47
C ARG A 35 -4.58 2.42 15.64
N THR A 36 -4.03 2.90 16.75
CA THR A 36 -2.66 2.60 17.20
C THR A 36 -2.61 1.66 18.41
N LYS A 37 -3.77 1.39 19.03
CA LYS A 37 -3.94 0.51 20.17
C LYS A 37 -5.09 -0.49 19.92
N PRO A 38 -5.06 -1.68 20.55
CA PRO A 38 -6.18 -2.62 20.49
C PRO A 38 -7.47 -2.01 21.02
N VAL A 39 -8.61 -2.53 20.56
CA VAL A 39 -9.93 -2.16 21.11
C VAL A 39 -9.98 -2.59 22.59
N PRO A 40 -10.35 -1.69 23.52
CA PRO A 40 -10.47 -2.03 24.94
C PRO A 40 -11.46 -3.17 25.18
N ARG A 41 -11.26 -3.93 26.26
CA ARG A 41 -12.26 -4.93 26.71
C ARG A 41 -13.54 -4.22 27.16
N ARG A 42 -14.69 -4.90 27.05
CA ARG A 42 -15.99 -4.37 27.51
C ARG A 42 -15.88 -3.87 28.95
N GLY A 43 -16.35 -2.65 29.20
CA GLY A 43 -16.31 -1.99 30.51
C GLY A 43 -15.20 -0.95 30.67
N HIS A 44 -14.28 -0.83 29.71
CA HIS A 44 -13.32 0.28 29.67
C HIS A 44 -13.77 1.37 28.69
N PRO A 45 -13.49 2.65 28.98
CA PRO A 45 -13.86 3.75 28.10
C PRO A 45 -13.17 3.63 26.74
N GLU A 46 -13.92 3.81 25.65
CA GLU A 46 -13.36 3.96 24.30
C GLU A 46 -12.70 5.34 24.21
N THR A 47 -11.36 5.37 24.20
CA THR A 47 -10.57 6.59 24.04
C THR A 47 -10.16 6.84 22.59
N PHE A 48 -10.75 6.13 21.63
CA PHE A 48 -10.35 6.18 20.23
C PHE A 48 -11.28 7.08 19.43
N GLU A 49 -10.78 8.27 19.08
CA GLU A 49 -11.37 9.10 18.05
C GLU A 49 -10.93 8.59 16.66
N PRO A 50 -11.86 8.17 15.78
CA PRO A 50 -11.52 7.79 14.42
C PRO A 50 -10.77 8.91 13.72
N ALA A 51 -9.54 8.63 13.29
CA ALA A 51 -8.82 9.57 12.46
C ALA A 51 -9.52 9.66 11.10
N ASP A 52 -10.33 10.71 10.92
CA ASP A 52 -11.08 10.93 9.69
C ASP A 52 -10.14 10.96 8.47
N ASN A 53 -10.47 10.13 7.49
CA ASN A 53 -9.94 10.16 6.12
C ASN A 53 -8.43 9.85 5.96
N LYS A 54 -7.92 8.81 6.64
CA LYS A 54 -6.59 8.24 6.37
C LYS A 54 -6.69 6.82 5.81
N CYS A 55 -5.73 6.42 4.99
CA CYS A 55 -5.60 5.04 4.52
C CYS A 55 -4.18 4.50 4.72
N LEU A 56 -4.06 3.23 5.09
CA LEU A 56 -2.81 2.53 5.32
C LEU A 56 -2.58 1.60 4.14
N LEU A 57 -1.45 1.77 3.48
CA LEU A 57 -0.96 0.84 2.48
C LEU A 57 0.14 -0.01 3.10
N ARG A 58 0.11 -1.31 2.83
CA ARG A 58 1.15 -2.26 3.22
C ARG A 58 1.60 -3.01 1.98
N ALA A 59 2.91 -3.23 1.85
CA ALA A 59 3.48 -4.05 0.79
C ALA A 59 4.50 -5.06 1.35
N THR A 60 4.57 -6.24 0.75
CA THR A 60 5.49 -7.31 1.15
C THR A 60 5.78 -8.31 0.03
N ASP A 61 7.00 -8.86 0.01
CA ASP A 61 7.40 -10.04 -0.79
C ASP A 61 7.24 -11.37 -0.01
N GLY A 62 6.60 -11.32 1.17
CA GLY A 62 6.53 -12.42 2.14
C GLY A 62 7.65 -12.39 3.19
N LYS A 63 8.74 -11.65 2.96
CA LYS A 63 9.88 -11.50 3.88
C LYS A 63 9.95 -10.08 4.44
N GLU A 64 10.15 -9.10 3.57
CA GLU A 64 10.22 -7.68 3.90
C GLU A 64 8.83 -7.07 3.94
N LYS A 65 8.57 -6.18 4.90
CA LYS A 65 7.24 -5.58 5.12
C LYS A 65 7.37 -4.07 5.30
N ILE A 66 6.89 -3.31 4.32
CA ILE A 66 6.82 -1.85 4.34
C ILE A 66 5.37 -1.38 4.43
N SER A 67 5.17 -0.19 4.98
CA SER A 67 3.84 0.40 5.13
C SER A 67 3.90 1.92 5.11
N THR A 68 2.81 2.57 4.71
CA THR A 68 2.67 4.03 4.77
C THR A 68 1.23 4.42 5.04
N VAL A 69 1.03 5.53 5.75
CA VAL A 69 -0.29 6.11 6.01
C VAL A 69 -0.44 7.35 5.13
N VAL A 70 -1.42 7.32 4.23
CA VAL A 70 -1.74 8.39 3.31
C VAL A 70 -2.98 9.12 3.81
N SER A 71 -2.85 10.41 4.05
CA SER A 71 -3.95 11.30 4.42
C SER A 71 -4.71 11.83 3.20
N SER A 72 -5.92 12.36 3.41
CA SER A 72 -6.68 13.06 2.37
C SER A 72 -5.94 14.23 1.73
N LYS A 73 -5.02 14.89 2.47
CA LYS A 73 -4.26 16.04 1.98
C LYS A 73 -3.26 15.67 0.88
N GLU A 74 -2.64 14.50 0.98
CA GLU A 74 -1.57 14.08 0.06
C GLU A 74 -2.03 13.03 -0.96
N VAL A 75 -3.29 12.57 -0.87
CA VAL A 75 -3.82 11.46 -1.68
C VAL A 75 -3.70 11.71 -3.18
N ASN A 76 -3.92 12.94 -3.65
CA ASN A 76 -3.86 13.27 -5.08
C ASN A 76 -2.43 13.12 -5.63
N LYS A 77 -1.43 13.66 -4.90
CA LYS A 77 -0.01 13.53 -5.27
C LYS A 77 0.41 12.05 -5.20
N PHE A 78 0.06 11.37 -4.12
CA PHE A 78 0.38 9.96 -3.92
C PHE A 78 -0.22 9.08 -5.02
N GLN A 79 -1.49 9.28 -5.36
CA GLN A 79 -2.20 8.49 -6.37
C GLN A 79 -1.52 8.58 -7.75
N MET A 80 -1.11 9.77 -8.19
CA MET A 80 -0.44 9.92 -9.49
C MET A 80 0.87 9.12 -9.54
N ALA A 81 1.73 9.29 -8.54
CA ALA A 81 3.01 8.59 -8.46
C ALA A 81 2.82 7.07 -8.32
N TYR A 82 1.91 6.65 -7.44
CA TYR A 82 1.57 5.24 -7.19
C TYR A 82 0.99 4.57 -8.44
N SER A 83 0.08 5.24 -9.16
CA SER A 83 -0.51 4.72 -10.40
C SER A 83 0.54 4.50 -11.49
N ASN A 84 1.46 5.45 -11.65
CA ASN A 84 2.56 5.33 -12.61
C ASN A 84 3.52 4.20 -12.23
N LEU A 85 3.88 4.08 -10.95
CA LEU A 85 4.70 2.98 -10.43
C LEU A 85 4.07 1.63 -10.74
N LEU A 86 2.78 1.46 -10.44
CA LEU A 86 2.06 0.21 -10.71
C LEU A 86 2.06 -0.15 -12.19
N ARG A 87 1.76 0.80 -13.08
CA ARG A 87 1.77 0.57 -14.53
C ARG A 87 3.15 0.21 -15.05
N ALA A 88 4.20 0.84 -14.52
CA ALA A 88 5.58 0.58 -14.95
C ALA A 88 6.11 -0.79 -14.51
N ASN A 89 5.66 -1.30 -13.35
CA ASN A 89 6.19 -2.54 -12.77
C ASN A 89 5.32 -3.78 -13.03
N MET A 90 4.02 -3.64 -13.31
CA MET A 90 3.10 -4.74 -13.62
C MET A 90 2.96 -4.98 -15.13
N ASP A 91 4.08 -5.06 -15.83
CA ASP A 91 4.20 -5.17 -17.29
C ASP A 91 4.26 -6.62 -17.82
N GLY A 92 4.36 -7.62 -16.94
CA GLY A 92 4.52 -9.03 -17.28
C GLY A 92 3.24 -9.80 -17.64
N LEU A 93 2.11 -9.12 -17.85
CA LEU A 93 0.82 -9.75 -18.16
C LEU A 93 0.68 -10.04 -19.67
N LYS A 94 -0.07 -11.08 -20.02
CA LYS A 94 -0.41 -11.37 -21.42
C LYS A 94 -1.16 -10.18 -22.02
N LYS A 95 -0.77 -9.78 -23.24
CA LYS A 95 -1.51 -8.77 -24.00
C LYS A 95 -2.88 -9.32 -24.37
N LYS A 96 -3.90 -8.47 -24.33
CA LYS A 96 -5.24 -8.84 -24.80
C LYS A 96 -5.20 -9.08 -26.30
N ASP A 97 -5.66 -10.24 -26.74
CA ASP A 97 -5.82 -10.53 -28.15
C ASP A 97 -6.78 -9.52 -28.78
N LYS A 98 -6.40 -8.96 -29.94
CA LYS A 98 -7.33 -8.16 -30.75
C LYS A 98 -8.43 -9.12 -31.22
N LYS A 99 -9.67 -8.94 -30.72
CA LYS A 99 -10.84 -9.49 -31.40
C LYS A 99 -10.81 -8.93 -32.82
N SER A 100 -10.69 -9.80 -33.83
CA SER A 100 -10.99 -9.36 -35.19
C SER A 100 -12.46 -8.93 -35.21
N LYS A 101 -12.74 -7.85 -35.93
CA LYS A 101 -14.12 -7.58 -36.37
C LYS A 101 -14.52 -8.65 -37.37
#